data_AF-A0A953K3S7-F1
#
_entry.id   AF-A0A953K3S7-F1
#
_cell.length_a   1.000
_cell.length_b   1.000
_cell.length_c   1.000
_cell.angle_alpha   90.00
_cell.angle_beta   90.00
_cell.angle_gamma   90.00
#
_symmetry.space_group_name_H-M   'P 1'
#
loop_
_entity.id
_entity.type
_entity.pdbx_description
1 polymer ?
#
loop_
_entity_poly.entity_id
_entity_poly.type
_entity_poly.pdbx_seq_one_letter_code
_entity_poly.pdbx_strand_id
1 'polypeptide(L)'
;MKSTLLIHPSDNVLVALKDLKAGEEAEARGETIKLIQDIPAKHKIAIRALQAGDSILMYGTLVGTAQTAIPAGGAITTSNVKHAATPYGKKQKEYHWAAPDVAAWKQRTFMGYHRADGQVGIRNYWLVIPLVFCENRNILTLKEAFLNELGYGQPDLFREQA
;
A
#
# COMPACT_ATOMS: atom_id res chain seq x y z
N MET A 1 -21.32 6.96 -11.25
CA MET A 1 -20.00 6.53 -10.73
C MET A 1 -18.92 7.36 -11.40
N LYS A 2 -17.87 7.77 -10.69
CA LYS A 2 -16.73 8.46 -11.32
C LYS A 2 -15.97 7.50 -12.23
N SER A 3 -15.62 7.95 -13.44
CA SER A 3 -14.84 7.18 -14.43
C SER A 3 -13.32 7.35 -14.23
N THR A 4 -12.92 8.44 -13.60
CA THR A 4 -11.53 8.80 -13.33
C THR A 4 -11.35 9.28 -11.88
N LEU A 5 -10.10 9.28 -11.41
CA LEU A 5 -9.72 9.74 -10.08
C LEU A 5 -8.50 10.67 -10.15
N LEU A 6 -8.64 11.86 -9.56
CA LEU A 6 -7.52 12.71 -9.17
C LEU A 6 -7.19 12.41 -7.71
N ILE A 7 -5.98 11.92 -7.43
CA ILE A 7 -5.62 11.44 -6.09
C ILE A 7 -5.24 12.62 -5.19
N HIS A 8 -4.38 13.50 -5.68
CA HIS A 8 -3.95 14.68 -4.94
C HIS A 8 -4.25 15.96 -5.74
N PRO A 9 -4.63 17.08 -5.09
CA PRO A 9 -4.92 18.35 -5.77
C PRO A 9 -3.77 18.89 -6.64
N SER A 10 -2.53 18.50 -6.37
CA SER A 10 -1.34 18.89 -7.15
C SER A 10 -1.02 17.98 -8.34
N ASP A 11 -1.73 16.86 -8.51
CA ASP A 11 -1.43 15.88 -9.57
C ASP A 11 -1.74 16.46 -10.95
N ASN A 12 -0.87 16.22 -11.93
CA ASN A 12 -1.11 16.58 -13.33
C ASN A 12 -1.51 15.37 -14.19
N VAL A 13 -1.85 14.26 -13.54
CA VAL A 13 -2.40 13.07 -14.16
C VAL A 13 -3.65 12.58 -13.42
N LEU A 14 -4.54 11.92 -14.15
CA LEU A 14 -5.68 11.17 -13.61
C LEU A 14 -5.41 9.68 -13.65
N VAL A 15 -6.15 8.90 -12.86
CA VAL A 15 -6.22 7.43 -12.96
C VAL A 15 -7.57 7.01 -13.51
N ALA A 16 -7.58 6.13 -14.53
CA ALA A 16 -8.80 5.52 -15.04
C ALA A 16 -9.34 4.46 -14.05
N LEU A 17 -10.61 4.57 -13.66
CA LEU A 17 -11.27 3.61 -12.75
C LEU A 17 -11.96 2.46 -13.48
N LYS A 18 -12.10 2.59 -14.80
CA LYS A 18 -12.64 1.60 -15.75
C LYS A 18 -11.96 1.78 -17.10
N ASP A 19 -12.23 0.92 -18.06
CA ASP A 19 -11.83 1.15 -19.44
C ASP A 19 -12.59 2.35 -20.01
N LEU A 20 -11.88 3.23 -20.70
CA LEU A 20 -12.41 4.46 -21.31
C LEU A 20 -12.11 4.45 -22.80
N LYS A 21 -13.05 4.94 -23.60
CA LYS A 21 -12.93 5.04 -25.05
C LYS A 21 -12.43 6.41 -25.49
N ALA A 22 -11.75 6.43 -26.62
CA ALA A 22 -11.40 7.67 -27.30
C ALA A 22 -12.65 8.55 -27.51
N GLY A 23 -12.52 9.85 -27.26
CA GLY A 23 -13.61 10.80 -27.34
C GLY A 23 -14.47 10.94 -26.08
N GLU A 24 -14.36 10.02 -25.11
CA GLU A 24 -14.95 10.23 -23.78
C GLU A 24 -14.30 11.43 -23.07
N GLU A 25 -15.00 11.96 -22.08
CA GLU A 25 -14.56 13.09 -21.27
C GLU A 25 -14.19 12.64 -19.86
N ALA A 26 -13.07 13.17 -19.37
CA ALA A 26 -12.64 13.05 -18.00
C ALA A 26 -12.67 14.44 -17.34
N GLU A 27 -13.04 14.50 -16.07
CA GLU A 27 -13.02 15.75 -15.32
C GLU A 27 -11.85 15.80 -14.34
N ALA A 28 -11.13 16.93 -14.32
CA ALA A 28 -10.17 17.24 -13.27
C ALA A 28 -10.31 18.71 -12.87
N ARG A 29 -10.49 18.99 -11.58
CA ARG A 29 -10.51 20.37 -11.04
C ARG A 29 -11.54 21.31 -11.69
N GLY A 30 -12.65 20.76 -12.18
CA GLY A 30 -13.67 21.53 -12.90
C GLY A 30 -13.37 21.76 -14.39
N GLU A 31 -12.28 21.19 -14.90
CA GLU A 31 -11.93 21.20 -16.32
C GLU A 31 -12.29 19.86 -16.97
N THR A 32 -12.80 19.93 -18.20
CA THR A 32 -13.12 18.77 -19.04
C THR A 32 -11.95 18.45 -19.96
N ILE A 33 -11.51 17.20 -19.94
CA ILE A 33 -10.39 16.68 -20.72
C ILE A 33 -10.93 15.61 -21.65
N LYS A 34 -10.83 15.84 -22.96
CA LYS A 34 -11.24 14.85 -23.96
C LYS A 34 -10.14 13.82 -24.16
N LEU A 35 -10.50 12.54 -24.06
CA LEU A 35 -9.57 11.44 -24.31
C LEU A 35 -9.29 11.31 -25.80
N ILE A 36 -8.03 11.13 -26.16
CA ILE A 36 -7.60 11.04 -27.58
C ILE A 36 -7.43 9.59 -28.05
N GLN A 37 -7.50 8.63 -27.13
CA GLN A 37 -7.27 7.21 -27.35
C GLN A 37 -8.01 6.39 -26.29
N ASP A 38 -8.15 5.10 -26.53
CA ASP A 38 -8.66 4.17 -25.51
C ASP A 38 -7.68 4.07 -24.34
N ILE A 39 -8.20 4.15 -23.11
CA ILE A 39 -7.42 4.09 -21.88
C ILE A 39 -7.93 2.92 -21.05
N PRO A 40 -7.14 1.85 -20.86
CA PRO A 40 -7.53 0.75 -19.99
C PRO A 40 -7.63 1.19 -18.53
N ALA A 41 -8.43 0.49 -17.74
CA ALA A 41 -8.51 0.69 -16.30
C ALA A 41 -7.11 0.70 -15.65
N LYS A 42 -6.96 1.49 -14.58
CA LYS A 42 -5.73 1.70 -13.79
C LYS A 42 -4.60 2.44 -14.53
N HIS A 43 -4.75 2.77 -15.80
CA HIS A 43 -3.79 3.59 -16.52
C HIS A 43 -3.95 5.08 -16.18
N LYS A 44 -2.89 5.84 -16.46
CA LYS A 44 -2.81 7.26 -16.16
C LYS A 44 -3.09 8.11 -17.40
N ILE A 45 -3.73 9.25 -17.21
CA ILE A 45 -4.13 10.18 -18.27
C ILE A 45 -3.51 11.54 -17.97
N ALA A 46 -2.87 12.18 -18.94
CA ALA A 46 -2.36 13.54 -18.79
C ALA A 46 -3.53 14.54 -18.70
N ILE A 47 -3.56 15.38 -17.65
CA ILE A 47 -4.61 16.41 -17.49
C ILE A 47 -4.39 17.55 -18.50
N ARG A 48 -3.13 17.88 -18.74
CA ARG A 48 -2.68 18.90 -19.70
C ARG A 48 -1.62 18.31 -20.61
N ALA A 49 -1.34 18.99 -21.71
CA ALA A 49 -0.20 18.63 -22.55
C ALA A 49 1.10 18.72 -21.73
N LEU A 50 1.96 17.71 -21.90
CA LEU A 50 3.29 17.61 -21.32
C LEU A 50 4.31 17.57 -22.46
N GLN A 51 5.35 18.37 -22.38
CA GLN A 51 6.50 18.32 -23.29
C GLN A 51 7.56 17.34 -22.77
N ALA A 52 8.51 16.96 -23.63
CA ALA A 52 9.65 16.17 -23.19
C ALA A 52 10.42 16.91 -22.08
N GLY A 53 10.70 16.22 -20.97
CA GLY A 53 11.31 16.77 -19.76
C GLY A 53 10.32 17.25 -18.70
N ASP A 54 9.04 17.45 -19.04
CA ASP A 54 8.05 17.91 -18.07
C ASP A 54 7.84 16.91 -16.93
N SER A 55 7.68 17.45 -15.73
CA SER A 55 7.44 16.66 -14.52
C SER A 55 6.05 16.04 -14.54
N ILE A 56 5.97 14.77 -14.12
CA ILE A 56 4.73 14.04 -13.89
C ILE A 56 4.55 13.86 -12.39
N LEU A 57 3.47 14.42 -11.88
CA LEU A 57 3.12 14.47 -10.47
C LEU A 57 1.93 13.56 -10.18
N MET A 58 2.10 12.63 -9.25
CA MET A 58 1.07 11.73 -8.74
C MET A 58 1.21 11.62 -7.23
N TYR A 59 0.11 11.52 -6.48
CA TYR A 59 0.13 11.55 -5.00
C TYR A 59 0.72 12.85 -4.42
N GLY A 60 0.75 13.92 -5.20
CA GLY A 60 1.37 15.19 -4.82
C GLY A 60 2.90 15.18 -4.89
N THR A 61 3.53 14.16 -5.48
CA THR A 61 4.98 14.04 -5.59
C THR A 61 5.45 13.77 -7.02
N LEU A 62 6.70 14.11 -7.31
CA LEU A 62 7.35 13.78 -8.58
C LEU A 62 7.54 12.26 -8.68
N VAL A 63 6.99 11.65 -9.74
CA VAL A 63 7.12 10.22 -10.01
C VAL A 63 7.86 9.90 -11.31
N GLY A 64 7.97 10.88 -12.20
CA GLY A 64 8.56 10.71 -13.51
C GLY A 64 8.69 12.01 -14.30
N THR A 65 9.34 11.93 -15.44
CA THR A 65 9.33 12.97 -16.47
C THR A 65 8.87 12.40 -17.81
N ALA A 66 8.17 13.20 -18.60
CA ALA A 66 7.79 12.81 -19.95
C ALA A 66 9.04 12.69 -20.84
N GLN A 67 9.15 11.62 -21.62
CA GLN A 67 10.27 11.43 -22.57
C GLN A 67 9.97 12.04 -23.94
N THR A 68 8.69 12.13 -24.28
CA THR A 68 8.18 12.70 -25.52
C THR A 68 7.01 13.61 -25.18
N ALA A 69 6.53 14.39 -26.16
CA ALA A 69 5.30 15.15 -25.97
C ALA A 69 4.10 14.20 -25.74
N ILE A 70 3.32 14.47 -24.69
CA ILE A 70 2.11 13.74 -24.33
C ILE A 70 0.96 14.76 -24.34
N PRO A 71 -0.02 14.67 -25.25
CA PRO A 71 -1.13 15.60 -25.29
C PRO A 71 -2.05 15.44 -24.08
N ALA A 72 -2.84 16.48 -23.78
CA ALA A 72 -3.93 16.38 -22.81
C ALA A 72 -4.88 15.24 -23.21
N GLY A 73 -5.35 14.46 -22.23
CA GLY A 73 -6.16 13.27 -22.49
C GLY A 73 -5.38 12.06 -23.03
N GLY A 74 -4.06 12.18 -23.21
CA GLY A 74 -3.19 11.11 -23.65
C GLY A 74 -2.80 10.15 -22.52
N ALA A 75 -2.53 8.89 -22.88
CA ALA A 75 -2.08 7.87 -21.93
C ALA A 75 -0.63 8.09 -21.48
N ILE A 76 -0.37 7.97 -20.18
CA ILE A 76 0.99 7.84 -19.64
C ILE A 76 1.35 6.35 -19.62
N THR A 77 2.39 5.97 -20.36
CA THR A 77 2.85 4.58 -20.52
C THR A 77 4.31 4.46 -20.09
N THR A 78 4.82 3.23 -20.03
CA THR A 78 6.25 3.00 -19.75
C THR A 78 7.17 3.43 -20.90
N SER A 79 6.63 3.65 -22.10
CA SER A 79 7.40 4.06 -23.28
C SER A 79 7.53 5.56 -23.45
N ASN A 80 6.69 6.36 -22.77
CA ASN A 80 6.72 7.83 -22.85
C ASN A 80 7.10 8.49 -21.52
N VAL A 81 7.51 7.70 -20.53
CA VAL A 81 7.89 8.18 -19.19
C VAL A 81 9.23 7.60 -18.78
N LYS A 82 10.03 8.44 -18.13
CA LYS A 82 11.22 8.02 -17.39
C LYS A 82 10.98 8.27 -15.91
N HIS A 83 11.41 7.32 -15.06
CA HIS A 83 11.37 7.54 -13.63
C HIS A 83 12.20 8.77 -13.24
N ALA A 84 11.64 9.56 -12.32
CA ALA A 84 12.28 10.71 -11.70
C ALA A 84 11.75 10.84 -10.28
N ALA A 85 12.61 11.27 -9.37
CA ALA A 85 12.28 11.52 -7.99
C ALA A 85 12.94 12.82 -7.55
N THR A 86 12.31 13.53 -6.60
CA THR A 86 12.91 14.71 -6.00
C THR A 86 14.25 14.32 -5.35
N PRO A 87 15.34 15.07 -5.60
CA PRO A 87 16.64 14.78 -4.99
C PRO A 87 16.54 14.66 -3.48
N TYR A 88 17.24 13.69 -2.91
CA TYR A 88 17.38 13.59 -1.47
C TYR A 88 18.15 14.80 -0.95
N GLY A 89 17.59 15.49 0.04
CA GLY A 89 18.16 16.70 0.63
C GLY A 89 17.77 16.85 2.10
N LYS A 90 18.35 17.84 2.78
CA LYS A 90 17.95 18.20 4.15
C LYS A 90 16.45 18.50 4.18
N LYS A 91 15.75 18.04 5.23
CA LYS A 91 14.32 18.31 5.44
C LYS A 91 14.05 19.80 5.21
N GLN A 92 13.31 20.13 4.16
CA GLN A 92 13.02 21.51 3.79
C GLN A 92 12.02 22.18 4.75
N LYS A 93 11.21 21.37 5.44
CA LYS A 93 10.26 21.80 6.48
C LYS A 93 10.20 20.76 7.59
N GLU A 94 9.95 21.21 8.82
CA GLU A 94 9.56 20.31 9.90
C GLU A 94 8.24 19.64 9.52
N TYR A 95 8.23 18.32 9.56
CA TYR A 95 7.02 17.54 9.39
C TYR A 95 6.27 17.54 10.71
N HIS A 96 5.12 18.21 10.74
CA HIS A 96 4.19 18.15 11.86
C HIS A 96 3.09 17.16 11.52
N TRP A 97 3.08 16.02 12.21
CA TRP A 97 1.97 15.09 12.14
C TRP A 97 0.85 15.59 13.04
N ALA A 98 -0.28 15.96 12.44
CA ALA A 98 -1.52 16.15 13.16
C ALA A 98 -2.17 14.78 13.33
N ALA A 99 -2.17 14.26 14.56
CA ALA A 99 -2.88 13.02 14.87
C ALA A 99 -4.37 13.18 14.52
N PRO A 100 -5.01 12.19 13.87
CA PRO A 100 -6.43 12.24 13.62
C PRO A 100 -7.20 12.25 14.94
N ASP A 101 -8.36 12.92 14.96
CA ASP A 101 -9.24 12.87 16.12
C ASP A 101 -9.80 11.46 16.28
N VAL A 102 -9.43 10.81 17.40
CA VAL A 102 -9.89 9.47 17.75
C VAL A 102 -10.98 9.48 18.84
N ALA A 103 -11.57 10.63 19.15
CA ALA A 103 -12.56 10.78 20.21
C ALA A 103 -13.73 9.78 20.11
N ALA A 104 -14.21 9.53 18.89
CA ALA A 104 -15.31 8.60 18.62
C ALA A 104 -15.02 7.14 19.04
N TRP A 105 -13.74 6.76 19.22
CA TRP A 105 -13.34 5.41 19.58
C TRP A 105 -12.77 5.28 21.00
N LYS A 106 -12.77 6.36 21.81
CA LYS A 106 -12.21 6.33 23.17
C LYS A 106 -12.84 5.29 24.09
N GLN A 107 -14.11 4.95 23.87
CA GLN A 107 -14.84 3.95 24.66
C GLN A 107 -14.83 2.55 24.03
N ARG A 108 -14.12 2.35 22.92
CA ARG A 108 -14.00 1.04 22.29
C ARG A 108 -12.97 0.22 23.05
N THR A 109 -13.40 -0.94 23.53
CA THR A 109 -12.55 -1.90 24.22
C THR A 109 -12.53 -3.21 23.45
N PHE A 110 -11.53 -4.05 23.75
CA PHE A 110 -11.45 -5.42 23.26
C PHE A 110 -10.89 -6.30 24.38
N MET A 111 -11.19 -7.60 24.31
CA MET A 111 -10.62 -8.59 25.22
C MET A 111 -9.15 -8.83 24.87
N GLY A 112 -8.25 -8.21 25.62
CA GLY A 112 -6.81 -8.30 25.40
C GLY A 112 -6.05 -8.98 26.52
N TYR A 113 -4.83 -9.41 26.23
CA TYR A 113 -3.92 -10.01 27.20
C TYR A 113 -3.06 -8.92 27.83
N HIS A 114 -3.38 -8.55 29.08
CA HIS A 114 -2.66 -7.52 29.83
C HIS A 114 -1.29 -8.02 30.29
N ARG A 115 -0.27 -7.16 30.18
CA ARG A 115 1.09 -7.41 30.64
C ARG A 115 1.45 -6.51 31.82
N ALA A 116 2.44 -6.92 32.60
CA ALA A 116 2.91 -6.18 33.77
C ALA A 116 3.46 -4.77 33.42
N ASP A 117 3.90 -4.57 32.17
CA ASP A 117 4.39 -3.27 31.66
C ASP A 117 3.27 -2.34 31.13
N GLY A 118 2.00 -2.75 31.29
CA GLY A 118 0.83 -1.98 30.84
C GLY A 118 0.46 -2.16 29.37
N GLN A 119 1.26 -2.88 28.57
CA GLN A 119 0.89 -3.21 27.20
C GLN A 119 -0.24 -4.26 27.17
N VAL A 120 -1.05 -4.23 26.11
CA VAL A 120 -2.15 -5.18 25.89
C VAL A 120 -1.95 -5.89 24.56
N GLY A 121 -1.76 -7.22 24.61
CA GLY A 121 -1.60 -8.06 23.43
C GLY A 121 -2.92 -8.54 22.86
N ILE A 122 -2.97 -8.74 21.54
CA ILE A 122 -4.12 -9.35 20.84
C ILE A 122 -4.06 -10.88 20.79
N ARG A 123 -2.94 -11.47 21.19
CA ARG A 123 -2.70 -12.92 21.24
C ARG A 123 -1.75 -13.24 22.40
N ASN A 124 -1.87 -14.44 22.97
CA ASN A 124 -1.02 -14.94 24.04
C ASN A 124 -0.15 -16.08 23.52
N TYR A 125 1.09 -15.77 23.15
CA TYR A 125 2.02 -16.74 22.59
C TYR A 125 3.17 -17.02 23.54
N TRP A 126 3.60 -18.28 23.57
CA TRP A 126 4.89 -18.66 24.09
C TRP A 126 5.90 -18.69 22.94
N LEU A 127 6.93 -17.86 23.04
CA LEU A 127 8.02 -17.83 22.07
C LEU A 127 9.23 -18.52 22.70
N VAL A 128 9.68 -19.61 22.07
CA VAL A 128 10.90 -20.32 22.44
C VAL A 128 11.93 -20.04 21.35
N ILE A 129 12.98 -19.32 21.69
CA ILE A 129 14.02 -18.88 20.73
C ILE A 129 15.35 -19.52 21.14
N PRO A 130 15.92 -20.43 20.33
CA PRO A 130 17.24 -20.97 20.61
C PRO A 130 18.30 -19.89 20.43
N LEU A 131 19.23 -19.79 21.37
CA LEU A 131 20.38 -18.88 21.25
C LEU A 131 21.47 -19.43 20.32
N VAL A 132 21.45 -20.74 20.03
CA VAL A 132 22.40 -21.42 19.14
C VAL A 132 21.68 -22.44 18.26
N PHE A 133 22.16 -22.62 17.03
CA PHE A 133 21.50 -23.48 16.04
C PHE A 133 21.40 -24.95 16.44
N CYS A 134 22.33 -25.45 17.26
CA CYS A 134 22.37 -26.85 17.69
C CYS A 134 21.10 -27.26 18.45
N GLU A 135 20.42 -26.32 19.11
CA GLU A 135 19.23 -26.58 19.92
C GLU A 135 17.91 -26.62 19.12
N ASN A 136 17.95 -26.35 17.81
CA ASN A 136 16.74 -26.32 16.98
C ASN A 136 15.96 -27.64 17.05
N ARG A 137 16.66 -28.79 17.02
CA ARG A 137 16.01 -30.10 17.09
C ARG A 137 15.33 -30.33 18.43
N ASN A 138 15.98 -29.93 19.53
CA ASN A 138 15.44 -30.08 20.88
C ASN A 138 14.19 -29.23 21.07
N ILE A 139 14.15 -28.01 20.52
CA ILE A 139 12.97 -27.15 20.55
C ILE A 139 11.80 -27.75 19.77
N LEU A 140 12.05 -28.41 18.63
CA LEU A 140 10.98 -29.08 17.88
C LEU A 140 10.38 -30.24 18.69
N THR A 141 11.20 -31.06 19.34
CA THR A 141 10.73 -32.12 20.24
C THR A 141 9.94 -31.55 21.42
N LEU A 142 10.42 -30.46 22.03
CA LEU A 142 9.70 -29.77 23.11
C LEU A 142 8.34 -29.26 22.63
N LYS A 143 8.29 -28.63 21.45
CA LYS A 143 7.05 -28.15 20.85
C LYS A 143 6.05 -29.30 20.65
N GLU A 144 6.48 -30.43 20.11
CA GLU A 144 5.61 -31.60 19.92
C GLU A 144 5.05 -32.11 21.25
N ALA A 145 5.89 -32.23 22.29
CA ALA A 145 5.46 -32.61 23.62
C ALA A 145 4.38 -31.67 24.17
N PHE A 146 4.61 -30.35 24.10
CA PHE A 146 3.62 -29.37 24.54
C PHE A 146 2.32 -29.44 23.74
N LEU A 147 2.40 -29.54 22.42
CA LEU A 147 1.20 -29.60 21.58
C LEU A 147 0.37 -30.83 21.91
N ASN A 148 1.00 -31.99 22.10
CA ASN A 148 0.30 -33.22 22.45
C ASN A 148 -0.39 -33.13 23.81
N GLU A 149 0.35 -32.72 24.85
CA GLU A 149 -0.21 -32.63 26.22
C GLU A 149 -1.31 -31.56 26.35
N LEU A 150 -1.21 -30.48 25.57
CA LEU A 150 -2.23 -29.43 25.53
C LEU A 150 -3.41 -29.77 24.60
N GLY A 151 -3.41 -30.94 23.95
CA GLY A 151 -4.49 -31.37 23.05
C GLY A 151 -4.51 -30.67 21.69
N TYR A 152 -3.43 -29.98 21.31
CA TYR A 152 -3.22 -29.35 20.00
C TYR A 152 -2.41 -30.23 19.03
N GLY A 153 -1.97 -31.39 19.47
CA GLY A 153 -1.23 -32.37 18.69
C GLY A 153 -2.08 -32.97 17.56
N GLN A 154 -1.42 -33.41 16.49
CA GLN A 154 -2.08 -34.27 15.50
C GLN A 154 -2.24 -35.67 16.09
N PRO A 155 -3.35 -36.39 15.82
CA PRO A 155 -3.50 -37.77 16.27
C PRO A 155 -2.36 -38.63 15.72
N ASP A 156 -1.58 -39.23 16.60
CA ASP A 156 -0.55 -40.20 16.22
C ASP A 156 -1.21 -41.59 16.16
N LEU A 157 -1.58 -41.99 14.94
CA LEU A 157 -2.27 -43.26 14.64
C LEU A 157 -1.52 -44.50 15.18
N PHE A 158 -0.23 -44.39 15.51
CA PHE A 158 0.60 -45.50 15.98
C PHE A 158 0.77 -45.54 17.51
N ARG A 159 0.43 -44.47 18.23
CA ARG A 159 0.51 -44.41 19.70
C ARG A 159 -0.72 -44.99 20.39
N GLU A 160 -1.87 -44.97 19.73
CA GLU A 160 -3.13 -45.53 20.26
C GLU A 160 -3.22 -47.07 20.15
N GLN A 161 -2.21 -47.73 19.56
CA GLN A 161 -2.17 -49.18 19.33
C GLN A 161 -1.29 -49.94 20.34
N ALA A 162 -0.79 -49.28 21.39
CA ALA A 162 0.08 -49.86 22.41
C ALA A 162 -0.60 -49.96 23.78
#